data_AF-A0A517Q3C2-F1
#
_entry.id   AF-A0A517Q3C2-F1
#
_cell.length_a   1.000
_cell.length_b   1.000
_cell.length_c   1.000
_cell.angle_alpha   90.00
_cell.angle_beta   90.00
_cell.angle_gamma   90.00
#
_symmetry.space_group_name_H-M   'P 1'
#
loop_
_entity.id
_entity.type
_entity.pdbx_description
1 polymer ?
#
loop_
_entity_poly.entity_id
_entity_poly.type
_entity_poly.pdbx_seq_one_letter_code
_entity_poly.pdbx_strand_id
1 'polypeptide(L)'
;MTAVSLLTACQQADEEFLIGRWHSSGGPNMIFEKDGTVYSINRGPRRKGRYYLDQESSPATMIMDMRRSEINAVLYFDYKAFSPKHFQLTPTYVQRTGEKKKPSDLKRKLLFQKLDPQDPQMSQSQFKISTTPDQTR
;
A
#
# COMPACT_ATOMS: atom_id res chain seq x y z
N MET A 1 25.97 28.52 14.03
CA MET A 1 25.39 27.70 12.95
C MET A 1 25.15 26.31 13.50
N THR A 2 23.90 25.95 13.76
CA THR A 2 23.51 24.59 14.15
C THR A 2 22.10 24.35 13.66
N ALA A 3 21.97 24.04 12.37
CA ALA A 3 20.79 23.39 11.82
C ALA A 3 21.17 21.93 11.62
N VAL A 4 20.85 21.10 12.61
CA VAL A 4 21.09 19.65 12.55
C VAL A 4 19.77 18.93 12.82
N SER A 5 19.20 18.44 11.72
CA SER A 5 18.48 17.17 11.59
C SER A 5 17.31 16.89 12.54
N LEU A 6 16.18 17.59 12.35
CA LEU A 6 14.86 17.15 12.85
C LEU A 6 14.00 16.47 11.76
N LEU A 7 14.46 16.42 10.50
CA LEU A 7 13.62 15.99 9.38
C LEU A 7 13.71 14.48 9.07
N THR A 8 14.79 13.80 9.43
CA THR A 8 14.98 12.36 9.13
C THR A 8 14.30 11.42 10.13
N ALA A 9 14.08 11.83 11.38
CA ALA A 9 13.45 10.97 12.39
C ALA A 9 11.94 10.80 12.19
N CYS A 10 11.25 11.80 11.62
CA CYS A 10 9.83 11.67 11.28
C CYS A 10 9.60 10.78 10.04
N GLN A 11 10.52 10.80 9.06
CA GLN A 11 10.41 10.00 7.83
C GLN A 11 10.42 8.49 8.11
N GLN A 12 11.27 8.06 9.04
CA GLN A 12 11.41 6.64 9.38
C GLN A 12 10.23 6.12 10.21
N ALA A 13 9.64 6.97 11.06
CA ALA A 13 8.53 6.58 11.94
C ALA A 13 7.27 6.21 11.16
N ASP A 14 6.94 6.96 10.10
CA ASP A 14 5.73 6.74 9.32
C ASP A 14 5.84 5.57 8.32
N GLU A 15 7.03 5.35 7.75
CA GLU A 15 7.30 4.12 6.99
C GLU A 15 7.19 2.88 7.88
N GLU A 16 7.67 2.96 9.12
CA GLU A 16 7.55 1.87 10.09
C GLU A 16 6.10 1.59 10.49
N PHE A 17 5.26 2.62 10.59
CA PHE A 17 3.84 2.43 10.89
C PHE A 17 3.13 1.61 9.82
N LEU A 18 3.54 1.71 8.56
CA LEU A 18 2.91 1.00 7.45
C LEU A 18 3.26 -0.48 7.41
N ILE A 19 4.41 -0.92 7.96
CA ILE A 19 4.79 -2.33 7.94
C ILE A 19 3.71 -3.20 8.59
N GLY A 20 3.25 -4.23 7.88
CA GLY A 20 2.25 -5.18 8.36
C GLY A 20 1.10 -5.43 7.39
N ARG A 21 0.06 -6.09 7.89
CA ARG A 21 -1.13 -6.45 7.13
C ARG A 21 -2.24 -5.43 7.33
N TRP A 22 -2.91 -5.07 6.25
CA TRP A 22 -3.94 -4.03 6.23
C TRP A 22 -5.19 -4.52 5.52
N HIS A 23 -6.31 -4.35 6.19
CA HIS A 23 -7.63 -4.61 5.64
C HIS A 23 -8.24 -3.33 5.09
N SER A 24 -8.95 -3.41 3.96
CA SER A 24 -9.70 -2.28 3.40
C SER A 24 -11.19 -2.57 3.26
N SER A 25 -12.02 -1.66 3.75
CA SER A 25 -13.49 -1.75 3.69
C SER A 25 -14.07 -1.54 2.27
N GLY A 26 -13.26 -1.09 1.32
CA GLY A 26 -13.69 -0.82 -0.06
C GLY A 26 -12.58 -0.99 -1.09
N GLY A 27 -11.47 -1.63 -0.74
CA GLY A 27 -10.27 -1.76 -1.55
C GLY A 27 -9.65 -3.16 -1.50
N PRO A 28 -8.48 -3.35 -2.11
CA PRO A 28 -7.68 -4.54 -1.86
C PRO A 28 -7.14 -4.54 -0.42
N ASN A 29 -7.04 -5.71 0.19
CA ASN A 29 -6.20 -5.90 1.38
C ASN A 29 -4.73 -5.85 0.96
N MET A 30 -3.86 -5.35 1.82
CA MET A 30 -2.45 -5.09 1.52
C MET A 30 -1.51 -5.66 2.58
N ILE A 31 -0.32 -6.07 2.18
CA ILE A 31 0.80 -6.39 3.09
C ILE A 31 1.96 -5.48 2.70
N PHE A 32 2.43 -4.65 3.62
CA PHE A 32 3.61 -3.81 3.45
C PHE A 32 4.78 -4.45 4.20
N GLU A 33 5.86 -4.71 3.49
CA GLU A 33 7.09 -5.29 4.03
C GLU A 33 8.12 -4.21 4.35
N LYS A 34 9.10 -4.57 5.20
CA LYS A 34 10.19 -3.66 5.61
C LYS A 34 11.06 -3.15 4.46
N ASP A 35 11.14 -3.90 3.36
CA ASP A 35 11.96 -3.57 2.20
C ASP A 35 11.24 -2.67 1.18
N GLY A 36 10.06 -2.15 1.52
CA GLY A 36 9.24 -1.38 0.61
C GLY A 36 8.38 -2.24 -0.33
N THR A 37 8.41 -3.57 -0.24
CA THR A 37 7.54 -4.42 -1.06
C THR A 37 6.09 -4.35 -0.56
N VAL A 38 5.12 -4.29 -1.49
CA VAL A 38 3.70 -4.42 -1.17
C VAL A 38 3.04 -5.56 -1.93
N TYR A 39 2.20 -6.32 -1.22
CA TYR A 39 1.33 -7.35 -1.79
C TYR A 39 -0.13 -6.95 -1.68
N SER A 40 -0.86 -6.94 -2.80
CA SER A 40 -2.32 -6.92 -2.81
C SER A 40 -2.87 -8.34 -2.73
N ILE A 41 -3.83 -8.58 -1.83
CA ILE A 41 -4.29 -9.92 -1.44
C ILE A 41 -5.69 -10.27 -1.99
N ASN A 42 -6.40 -9.36 -2.66
CA ASN A 42 -7.79 -9.62 -3.11
C ASN A 42 -7.88 -10.05 -4.59
N ARG A 43 -8.73 -11.06 -4.86
CA ARG A 43 -9.18 -11.57 -6.18
C ARG A 43 -8.07 -12.07 -7.14
N GLY A 44 -7.43 -13.19 -6.78
CA GLY A 44 -6.52 -13.92 -7.67
C GLY A 44 -5.07 -13.94 -7.18
N PRO A 45 -4.09 -14.10 -8.09
CA PRO A 45 -2.67 -14.07 -7.74
C PRO A 45 -2.29 -12.77 -7.01
N ARG A 46 -1.37 -12.87 -6.06
CA ARG A 46 -0.89 -11.70 -5.31
C ARG A 46 -0.25 -10.71 -6.27
N ARG A 47 -0.71 -9.46 -6.26
CA ARG A 47 -0.07 -8.38 -7.03
C ARG A 47 1.08 -7.80 -6.23
N LYS A 48 2.28 -7.82 -6.78
CA LYS A 48 3.48 -7.29 -6.14
C LYS A 48 3.85 -5.92 -6.73
N GLY A 49 4.20 -4.99 -5.84
CA GLY A 49 4.82 -3.72 -6.21
C GLY A 49 5.79 -3.25 -5.15
N ARG A 50 6.35 -2.06 -5.36
CA ARG A 50 7.13 -1.33 -4.36
C ARG A 50 6.41 -0.05 -3.97
N TYR A 51 6.35 0.27 -2.69
CA TYR A 51 5.87 1.56 -2.24
C TYR A 51 7.02 2.50 -1.90
N TYR A 52 6.72 3.78 -2.00
CA TYR A 52 7.54 4.89 -1.53
C TYR A 52 6.59 5.87 -0.85
N LEU A 53 7.01 6.42 0.29
CA LEU A 53 6.26 7.45 0.99
C LEU A 53 6.97 8.80 0.81
N ASP A 54 6.38 9.68 -0.01
CA ASP A 54 6.82 11.05 -0.15
C ASP A 54 6.08 11.92 0.88
N GLN A 55 6.79 12.39 1.89
CA GLN A 55 6.24 13.26 2.94
C GLN A 55 6.59 14.73 2.72
N GLU A 56 7.40 15.05 1.72
CA GLU A 56 7.77 16.42 1.40
C GLU A 56 6.61 17.12 0.67
N SER A 57 5.77 16.34 -0.02
CA SER A 57 4.50 16.82 -0.56
C SER A 57 3.45 17.08 0.54
N SER A 58 2.61 18.09 0.30
CA SER A 58 1.43 18.37 1.12
C SER A 58 0.17 18.36 0.24
N PRO A 59 -0.70 17.34 0.37
CA PRO A 59 -0.62 16.21 1.30
C PRO A 59 0.52 15.23 0.97
N ALA A 60 0.97 14.46 1.98
CA ALA A 60 1.94 13.39 1.77
C ALA A 60 1.42 12.41 0.71
N THR A 61 2.30 11.88 -0.13
CA THR A 61 1.95 11.02 -1.26
C THR A 61 2.51 9.62 -1.07
N MET A 62 1.66 8.60 -1.12
CA MET A 62 2.08 7.22 -1.30
C MET A 62 2.15 6.88 -2.79
N ILE A 63 3.30 6.38 -3.23
CA ILE A 63 3.55 5.98 -4.61
C ILE A 63 3.73 4.48 -4.64
N MET A 64 2.92 3.77 -5.44
CA MET A 64 3.04 2.33 -5.64
C MET A 64 3.51 2.04 -7.07
N ASP A 65 4.75 1.56 -7.19
CA ASP A 65 5.31 1.09 -8.46
C ASP A 65 4.90 -0.38 -8.71
N MET A 66 3.93 -0.55 -9.58
CA MET A 66 3.38 -1.85 -10.01
C MET A 66 3.80 -2.19 -11.45
N ARG A 67 4.84 -1.55 -12.00
CA ARG A 67 5.26 -1.78 -13.41
C ARG A 67 5.68 -3.22 -13.70
N ARG A 68 6.11 -3.97 -12.67
CA ARG A 68 6.47 -5.40 -12.76
C ARG A 68 5.30 -6.35 -12.47
N SER A 69 4.10 -5.81 -12.28
CA SER A 69 2.86 -6.56 -12.05
C SER A 69 1.97 -6.46 -13.29
N GLU A 70 0.93 -7.28 -13.35
CA GLU A 70 -0.13 -7.23 -14.38
C GLU A 70 -0.84 -5.86 -14.48
N ILE A 71 -0.76 -5.02 -13.44
CA ILE A 71 -1.28 -3.65 -13.50
C ILE A 71 -0.44 -2.77 -14.44
N ASN A 72 0.87 -3.03 -14.51
CA ASN A 72 1.84 -2.34 -15.36
C ASN A 72 1.75 -0.80 -15.30
N ALA A 73 1.70 -0.24 -14.08
CA ALA A 73 1.57 1.19 -13.85
C ALA A 73 2.23 1.63 -12.55
N VAL A 74 2.46 2.93 -12.41
CA VAL A 74 2.72 3.60 -11.13
C VAL A 74 1.44 4.26 -10.66
N LEU A 75 1.02 3.99 -9.42
CA LEU A 75 -0.17 4.54 -8.80
C LEU A 75 0.23 5.58 -7.74
N TYR A 76 -0.47 6.70 -7.71
CA TYR A 76 -0.22 7.80 -6.78
C TYR A 76 -1.45 8.02 -5.91
N PHE A 77 -1.22 8.19 -4.61
CA PHE A 77 -2.28 8.39 -3.63
C PHE A 77 -1.88 9.49 -2.64
N ASP A 78 -2.80 10.38 -2.30
CA ASP A 78 -2.63 11.20 -1.10
C ASP A 78 -2.81 10.30 0.13
N TYR A 79 -1.87 10.38 1.04
CA TYR A 79 -1.79 9.63 2.27
C TYR A 79 -2.25 10.46 3.45
N LYS A 80 -3.07 9.86 4.32
CA LYS A 80 -3.44 10.44 5.62
C LYS A 80 -3.53 9.36 6.68
N ALA A 81 -2.61 9.39 7.66
CA ALA A 81 -2.71 8.60 8.88
C ALA A 81 -3.69 9.26 9.87
N PHE A 82 -4.61 8.48 10.42
CA PHE A 82 -5.47 8.93 11.54
C PHE A 82 -4.96 8.42 12.88
N SER A 83 -4.30 7.25 12.86
CA SER A 83 -3.67 6.60 14.01
C SER A 83 -2.66 5.55 13.53
N PRO A 84 -1.81 4.98 14.41
CA PRO A 84 -0.93 3.86 14.04
C PRO A 84 -1.66 2.60 13.52
N LYS A 85 -2.99 2.52 13.71
CA LYS A 85 -3.84 1.41 13.26
C LYS A 85 -4.75 1.77 12.08
N HIS A 86 -4.81 3.02 11.65
CA HIS A 86 -5.75 3.46 10.61
C HIS A 86 -5.16 4.52 9.70
N PHE A 87 -5.25 4.31 8.39
CA PHE A 87 -4.93 5.33 7.39
C PHE A 87 -5.93 5.34 6.24
N GLN A 88 -5.84 6.37 5.41
CA GLN A 88 -6.57 6.50 4.16
C GLN A 88 -5.62 6.76 3.00
N LEU A 89 -5.95 6.20 1.84
CA LEU A 89 -5.39 6.57 0.55
C LEU A 89 -6.46 7.21 -0.33
N THR A 90 -6.14 8.37 -0.91
CA THR A 90 -6.98 9.03 -1.90
C THR A 90 -6.31 8.91 -3.26
N PRO A 91 -6.86 8.15 -4.22
CA PRO A 91 -6.21 8.01 -5.52
C PRO A 91 -6.15 9.34 -6.25
N THR A 92 -4.95 9.74 -6.70
CA THR A 92 -4.75 11.03 -7.37
C THR A 92 -4.35 10.85 -8.82
N TYR A 93 -3.35 10.03 -9.10
CA TYR A 93 -2.84 9.84 -10.46
C TYR A 93 -2.51 8.37 -10.76
N VAL A 94 -2.49 8.06 -12.05
CA VAL A 94 -1.96 6.82 -12.60
C VAL A 94 -1.01 7.15 -13.74
N GLN A 95 0.10 6.41 -13.82
CA GLN A 95 1.02 6.46 -14.93
C GLN A 95 1.28 5.04 -15.44
N ARG A 96 0.61 4.67 -16.53
CA ARG A 96 0.88 3.39 -17.22
C ARG A 96 2.23 3.45 -17.92
N THR A 97 2.89 2.30 -18.05
CA THR A 97 4.18 2.23 -18.75
C THR A 97 4.06 2.73 -20.19
N GLY A 98 4.89 3.70 -20.57
CA GLY A 98 4.84 4.35 -21.89
C GLY A 98 3.83 5.49 -22.01
N GLU A 99 3.03 5.76 -20.97
CA GLU A 99 2.06 6.85 -20.95
C GLU A 99 2.49 8.02 -20.05
N LYS A 100 1.94 9.21 -20.33
CA LYS A 100 2.03 10.36 -19.42
C LYS A 100 1.18 10.13 -18.18
N LYS A 101 1.62 10.68 -17.04
CA LYS A 101 0.86 10.70 -15.78
C LYS A 101 -0.49 11.41 -15.99
N LYS A 102 -1.58 10.75 -15.62
CA LYS A 102 -2.96 11.25 -15.76
C LYS A 102 -3.71 11.14 -14.44
N PRO A 103 -4.74 11.98 -14.19
CA PRO A 103 -5.58 11.85 -13.00
C PRO A 103 -6.20 10.46 -12.93
N SER A 104 -6.32 9.91 -11.72
CA SER A 104 -6.96 8.61 -11.49
C SER A 104 -8.47 8.71 -11.73
N ASP A 105 -9.03 7.74 -12.43
CA ASP A 105 -10.49 7.59 -12.59
C ASP A 105 -11.15 7.07 -11.30
N LEU A 106 -10.39 6.43 -10.41
CA LEU A 106 -10.87 5.98 -9.12
C LEU A 106 -11.04 7.18 -8.18
N LYS A 107 -12.28 7.57 -7.92
CA LYS A 107 -12.59 8.73 -7.04
C LYS A 107 -12.82 8.37 -5.58
N ARG A 108 -13.06 7.09 -5.27
CA ARG A 108 -13.33 6.67 -3.89
C ARG A 108 -12.05 6.62 -3.07
N LYS A 109 -12.14 7.10 -1.83
CA LYS A 109 -11.11 6.94 -0.81
C LYS A 109 -11.03 5.47 -0.38
N LEU A 110 -9.82 5.00 -0.15
CA LEU A 110 -9.55 3.67 0.37
C LEU A 110 -9.18 3.80 1.84
N LEU A 111 -10.03 3.28 2.72
CA LEU A 111 -9.79 3.26 4.16
C LEU A 111 -9.12 1.94 4.52
N PHE A 112 -8.11 2.00 5.39
CA PHE A 112 -7.34 0.86 5.83
C PHE A 112 -7.27 0.77 7.35
N GLN A 113 -7.38 -0.45 7.85
CA GLN A 113 -7.19 -0.82 9.26
C GLN A 113 -6.06 -1.84 9.37
N LYS A 114 -5.12 -1.61 10.28
CA LYS A 114 -4.00 -2.52 10.54
C LYS A 114 -4.54 -3.76 11.24
N LEU A 115 -4.20 -4.92 10.70
CA LEU A 115 -4.53 -6.20 11.31
C LEU A 115 -3.46 -6.55 12.34
N ASP A 116 -3.90 -6.90 13.54
CA ASP A 116 -3.01 -7.39 14.58
C ASP A 116 -2.51 -8.81 14.19
N PRO A 117 -1.19 -9.05 14.16
CA PRO A 117 -0.65 -10.39 13.90
C PRO A 117 -1.16 -11.46 14.87
N GLN A 118 -1.55 -11.08 16.09
CA GLN A 118 -2.03 -11.98 17.14
C GLN A 118 -3.56 -12.14 17.16
N ASP A 119 -4.31 -11.41 16.33
CA ASP A 119 -5.77 -11.55 16.29
C ASP A 119 -6.17 -12.85 15.54
N PRO A 120 -6.65 -13.89 16.25
CA PRO A 120 -6.94 -15.19 15.66
C PRO A 120 -8.13 -15.14 14.69
N GLN A 121 -9.02 -14.17 14.84
CA GLN A 121 -10.26 -14.10 14.04
C GLN A 121 -10.01 -13.52 12.64
N MET A 122 -9.00 -12.66 12.48
CA MET A 122 -8.71 -12.01 11.19
C MET A 122 -7.62 -12.70 10.37
N SER A 123 -6.81 -13.59 10.96
CA SER A 123 -5.68 -14.21 10.25
C SER A 123 -6.05 -15.40 9.33
N GLN A 124 -7.21 -16.04 9.50
CA GLN A 124 -7.55 -17.26 8.76
C GLN A 124 -8.90 -17.23 8.02
N SER A 125 -9.91 -16.50 8.52
CA SER A 125 -11.29 -16.69 8.03
C SER A 125 -11.63 -15.99 6.71
N GLN A 126 -10.85 -15.00 6.27
CA GLN A 126 -11.15 -14.24 5.03
C GLN A 126 -10.12 -14.39 3.90
N PHE A 127 -8.99 -15.07 4.15
CA PHE A 127 -8.00 -15.39 3.12
C PHE A 127 -8.04 -16.88 2.76
N LYS A 128 -9.23 -17.43 2.44
CA LYS A 128 -9.28 -18.69 1.71
C LYS A 128 -8.80 -18.44 0.29
N ILE A 129 -7.48 -18.50 0.10
CA ILE A 129 -6.88 -18.71 -1.20
C ILE A 129 -7.14 -20.18 -1.52
N SER A 130 -8.13 -20.46 -2.36
CA SER A 130 -8.18 -21.73 -3.08
C SER A 130 -7.03 -21.71 -4.08
N THR A 131 -5.84 -22.11 -3.65
CA THR A 131 -4.80 -22.54 -4.59
C THR A 131 -5.34 -23.80 -5.25
N THR A 132 -5.74 -23.71 -6.52
CA THR A 132 -5.88 -24.89 -7.36
C THR A 132 -4.53 -25.62 -7.29
N PRO A 133 -4.48 -26.91 -6.89
CA PRO A 133 -3.23 -27.64 -6.83
C PRO A 133 -2.56 -27.60 -8.21
N ASP A 134 -1.27 -27.24 -8.25
CA ASP A 134 -0.45 -27.43 -9.43
C ASP A 134 -0.62 -28.87 -9.90
N GLN A 135 -1.10 -29.05 -11.13
CA GLN A 135 -1.02 -30.34 -11.80
C GLN A 135 0.46 -30.62 -12.05
N THR A 136 1.05 -31.44 -11.18
CA THR A 136 2.28 -32.19 -11.47
C THR A 136 2.13 -32.85 -12.83
N ARG A 137 2.97 -32.42 -13.77
CA ARG A 137 3.33 -33.21 -14.95
C ARG A 137 4.24 -34.35 -14.55
#